data_AF-A0A3L8C455-F1
#
_entry.id   AF-A0A3L8C455-F1
#
_cell.length_a   1.000
_cell.length_b   1.000
_cell.length_c   1.000
_cell.angle_alpha   90.00
_cell.angle_beta   90.00
_cell.angle_gamma   90.00
#
_symmetry.space_group_name_H-M   'P 1'
#
loop_
_entity.id
_entity.type
_entity.pdbx_description
1 polymer ?
#
loop_
_entity_poly.entity_id
_entity_poly.type
_entity_poly.pdbx_seq_one_letter_code
_entity_poly.pdbx_strand_id
1 'polypeptide(L)'
;MSSKVNLLGMTRPQMEDFFESIGEKRFRAHQVMKWIHFFGADDFEAMTNLGKALRRKLAEVAEIRGPHVALEHFSNDGTRKWVVELDQGNKVETVFIPDGKRGTLCVSSQVGCALDCSFCSTGKQGFHRDLTVAEIIGQMWIAQRSFGAPDNRGIRNITNVVMMGMGEPLLNFENVISAMELMKDDLGYGVAKKRLTLSTSGVVPKMYELYDRIDVALAVSLHAPNDELRDVLVPVNKKYPLSELMAACREYVDKFPDTRRVTMEYVLIDGVNDKYEHAEQLIELLQNVPSKINLIPFNPFPNSGYKRPNGMRIKAFQDRLMKAGFVTTIRTTRGDDIDAACGQLVGKVQDRTRRSAQWQAKVAAKGRKIPVHQTGS
;
A
#
# COMPACT_ATOMS: atom_id res chain seq x y z
N MET A 1 7.69 -1.07 35.47
CA MET A 1 6.82 -2.09 34.85
C MET A 1 7.42 -2.39 33.49
N SER A 2 7.72 -3.67 33.20
CA SER A 2 8.18 -4.06 31.85
C SER A 2 7.09 -3.66 30.84
N SER A 3 7.46 -3.03 29.72
CA SER A 3 6.49 -2.73 28.66
C SER A 3 5.98 -4.05 28.09
N LYS A 4 4.66 -4.25 28.06
CA LYS A 4 4.05 -5.44 27.46
C LYS A 4 4.49 -5.59 25.99
N VAL A 5 4.63 -6.83 25.56
CA VAL A 5 4.98 -7.16 24.17
C VAL A 5 3.71 -7.12 23.31
N ASN A 6 3.68 -6.26 22.28
CA ASN A 6 2.56 -6.22 21.35
C ASN A 6 2.67 -7.36 20.32
N LEU A 7 1.73 -8.30 20.37
CA LEU A 7 1.74 -9.50 19.53
C LEU A 7 1.26 -9.26 18.10
N LEU A 8 0.56 -8.14 17.84
CA LEU A 8 -0.10 -7.90 16.55
C LEU A 8 0.87 -7.93 15.35
N GLY A 9 2.09 -7.47 15.54
CA GLY A 9 3.11 -7.38 14.49
C GLY A 9 4.11 -8.54 14.45
N MET A 10 3.94 -9.58 15.27
CA MET A 10 4.88 -10.70 15.30
C MET A 10 4.59 -11.70 14.20
N THR A 11 5.57 -11.97 13.33
CA THR A 11 5.49 -13.07 12.36
C THR A 11 5.37 -14.42 13.08
N ARG A 12 4.99 -15.48 12.35
CA ARG A 12 4.87 -16.82 12.95
C ARG A 12 6.14 -17.27 13.70
N PRO A 13 7.36 -17.19 13.11
CA PRO A 13 8.57 -17.51 13.85
C PRO A 13 8.77 -16.65 15.10
N GLN A 14 8.55 -15.33 15.00
CA GLN A 14 8.68 -14.42 16.15
C GLN A 14 7.69 -14.75 17.27
N MET A 15 6.46 -15.14 16.93
CA MET A 15 5.47 -15.54 17.91
C MET A 15 5.79 -16.91 18.52
N GLU A 16 6.31 -17.85 17.74
CA GLU A 16 6.81 -19.13 18.28
C GLU A 16 7.93 -18.91 19.30
N ASP A 17 8.92 -18.08 18.95
CA ASP A 17 10.06 -17.76 19.82
C ASP A 17 9.61 -17.01 21.09
N PHE A 18 8.63 -16.11 20.96
CA PHE A 18 8.01 -15.45 22.11
C PHE A 18 7.36 -16.46 23.07
N PHE A 19 6.58 -17.42 22.56
CA PHE A 19 5.94 -18.44 23.39
C PHE A 19 6.98 -19.34 24.08
N GLU A 20 8.06 -19.71 23.39
CA GLU A 20 9.16 -20.45 24.01
C GLU A 20 9.86 -19.65 25.12
N SER A 21 10.08 -18.35 24.91
CA SER A 21 10.73 -17.47 25.89
C SER A 21 9.95 -17.36 27.21
N ILE A 22 8.63 -17.55 27.16
CA ILE A 22 7.78 -17.58 28.33
C ILE A 22 7.52 -19.00 28.83
N GLY A 23 8.20 -20.04 28.32
CA GLY A 23 8.06 -21.42 28.77
C GLY A 23 6.78 -22.13 28.30
N GLU A 24 6.19 -21.67 27.20
CA GLU A 24 5.04 -22.30 26.55
C GLU A 24 5.45 -23.04 25.26
N LYS A 25 4.62 -23.99 24.82
CA LYS A 25 4.90 -24.76 23.60
C LYS A 25 4.61 -23.93 22.34
N ARG A 26 5.45 -24.06 21.30
CA ARG A 26 5.33 -23.33 20.01
C ARG A 26 3.93 -23.34 19.39
N PHE A 27 3.20 -24.46 19.42
CA PHE A 27 1.86 -24.53 18.83
C PHE A 27 0.83 -23.58 19.49
N ARG A 28 1.08 -23.10 20.72
CA ARG A 28 0.24 -22.10 21.38
C ARG A 28 0.30 -20.76 20.65
N ALA A 29 1.43 -20.42 20.05
CA ALA A 29 1.56 -19.27 19.15
C ALA A 29 0.54 -19.37 18.01
N HIS A 30 0.39 -20.54 17.39
CA HIS A 30 -0.54 -20.74 16.27
C HIS A 30 -2.00 -20.50 16.66
N GLN A 31 -2.38 -20.94 17.86
CA GLN A 31 -3.72 -20.69 18.40
C GLN A 31 -3.96 -19.18 18.59
N VAL A 32 -2.99 -18.47 19.16
CA VAL A 32 -3.09 -17.02 19.39
C VAL A 32 -3.08 -16.23 18.09
N MET A 33 -2.21 -16.57 17.13
CA MET A 33 -2.21 -15.95 15.80
C MET A 33 -3.58 -16.06 15.13
N LYS A 34 -4.22 -17.24 15.20
CA LYS A 34 -5.56 -17.45 14.65
C LYS A 34 -6.60 -16.56 15.33
N TRP A 35 -6.56 -16.44 16.65
CA TRP A 35 -7.44 -15.51 17.37
C TRP A 35 -7.23 -14.06 16.94
N ILE A 36 -5.99 -13.60 16.86
CA ILE A 36 -5.67 -12.22 16.50
C ILE A 36 -6.08 -11.91 15.06
N HIS A 37 -5.64 -12.71 14.09
CA HIS A 37 -5.71 -12.34 12.68
C HIS A 37 -6.90 -12.93 11.93
N PHE A 38 -7.34 -14.14 12.27
CA PHE A 38 -8.52 -14.76 11.64
C PHE A 38 -9.82 -14.27 12.28
N PHE A 39 -9.90 -14.32 13.61
CA PHE A 39 -11.10 -13.90 14.34
C PHE A 39 -11.10 -12.41 14.68
N GLY A 40 -9.96 -11.73 14.55
CA GLY A 40 -9.84 -10.32 14.86
C GLY A 40 -9.85 -10.03 16.35
N ALA A 41 -9.54 -10.97 17.24
CA ALA A 41 -9.59 -10.76 18.70
C ALA A 41 -8.43 -9.89 19.22
N ASP A 42 -8.73 -9.02 20.18
CA ASP A 42 -7.80 -8.17 20.94
C ASP A 42 -7.76 -8.50 22.45
N ASP A 43 -8.59 -9.44 22.90
CA ASP A 43 -8.67 -9.87 24.30
C ASP A 43 -8.30 -11.35 24.44
N PHE A 44 -7.36 -11.65 25.34
CA PHE A 44 -6.96 -13.03 25.64
C PHE A 44 -8.09 -13.83 26.30
N GLU A 45 -9.03 -13.21 27.01
CA GLU A 45 -10.15 -13.92 27.63
C GLU A 45 -11.13 -14.51 26.62
N ALA A 46 -11.24 -13.89 25.43
CA ALA A 46 -12.04 -14.41 24.32
C ALA A 46 -11.49 -15.73 23.74
N MET A 47 -10.22 -16.08 24.03
CA MET A 47 -9.53 -17.23 23.43
C MET A 47 -9.89 -18.54 24.13
N THR A 48 -11.09 -19.06 23.85
CA THR A 48 -11.71 -20.19 24.57
C THR A 48 -10.92 -21.50 24.54
N ASN A 49 -10.07 -21.70 23.52
CA ASN A 49 -9.20 -22.89 23.37
C ASN A 49 -7.84 -22.78 24.09
N LEU A 50 -7.59 -21.68 24.82
CA LEU A 50 -6.44 -21.52 25.71
C LEU A 50 -6.85 -21.81 27.16
N GLY A 51 -5.95 -22.43 27.93
CA GLY A 51 -6.16 -22.64 29.36
C GLY A 51 -6.12 -21.32 30.15
N LYS A 52 -6.88 -21.23 31.25
CA LYS A 52 -6.97 -20.01 32.08
C LYS A 52 -5.61 -19.50 32.58
N ALA A 53 -4.68 -20.40 32.90
CA ALA A 53 -3.34 -20.03 33.34
C ALA A 53 -2.55 -19.28 32.25
N LEU A 54 -2.64 -19.75 31.00
CA LEU A 54 -1.98 -19.12 29.86
C LEU A 54 -2.57 -17.74 29.55
N ARG A 55 -3.90 -17.60 29.58
CA ARG A 55 -4.56 -16.29 29.35
C ARG A 55 -4.10 -15.24 30.35
N ARG A 56 -4.08 -15.58 31.64
CA ARG A 56 -3.57 -14.68 32.70
C ARG A 56 -2.12 -14.29 32.47
N LYS A 57 -1.27 -15.26 32.16
CA LYS A 57 0.15 -15.02 31.86
C LYS A 57 0.33 -14.08 30.68
N LEU A 58 -0.38 -14.32 29.57
CA LEU A 58 -0.34 -13.43 28.40
C LEU A 58 -0.83 -12.02 28.75
N ALA A 59 -1.87 -11.88 29.56
CA ALA A 59 -2.34 -10.58 30.01
C ALA A 59 -1.32 -9.81 30.86
N GLU A 60 -0.39 -10.49 31.53
CA GLU A 60 0.70 -9.87 32.29
C GLU A 60 1.86 -9.42 31.40
N VAL A 61 2.27 -10.23 30.42
CA VAL A 61 3.52 -10.02 29.65
C VAL A 61 3.31 -9.47 28.23
N ALA A 62 2.11 -9.56 27.69
CA ALA A 62 1.79 -9.25 26.31
C ALA A 62 0.47 -8.47 26.17
N GLU A 63 0.27 -7.92 24.98
CA GLU A 63 -0.95 -7.23 24.59
C GLU A 63 -1.22 -7.44 23.09
N ILE A 64 -2.46 -7.18 22.68
CA ILE A 64 -2.84 -7.12 21.27
C ILE A 64 -3.36 -5.70 21.04
N ARG A 65 -2.48 -4.82 20.57
CA ARG A 65 -2.82 -3.41 20.37
C ARG A 65 -2.77 -3.07 18.89
N GLY A 66 -3.96 -2.93 18.30
CA GLY A 66 -4.16 -2.32 16.99
C GLY A 66 -4.05 -0.79 17.04
N PRO A 67 -3.80 -0.14 15.89
CA PRO A 67 -3.78 1.31 15.85
C PRO A 67 -5.20 1.87 15.96
N HIS A 68 -5.33 3.12 16.42
CA HIS A 68 -6.63 3.75 16.66
C HIS A 68 -7.23 4.26 15.33
N VAL A 69 -8.52 4.02 15.11
CA VAL A 69 -9.24 4.58 13.97
C VAL A 69 -9.83 5.92 14.37
N ALA A 70 -9.29 7.01 13.83
CA ALA A 70 -9.78 8.35 14.11
C ALA A 70 -11.05 8.69 13.31
N LEU A 71 -11.17 8.20 12.07
CA LEU A 71 -12.31 8.44 11.19
C LEU A 71 -12.58 7.23 10.30
N GLU A 72 -13.86 7.01 9.98
CA GLU A 72 -14.33 6.03 9.00
C GLU A 72 -15.24 6.71 7.98
N HIS A 73 -15.00 6.45 6.70
CA HIS A 73 -15.83 6.94 5.60
C HIS A 73 -16.29 5.79 4.72
N PHE A 74 -17.55 5.84 4.32
CA PHE A 74 -18.19 4.84 3.46
C PHE A 74 -18.69 5.54 2.19
N SER A 75 -18.13 5.16 1.05
CA SER A 75 -18.57 5.63 -0.27
C SER A 75 -19.83 4.89 -0.70
N ASN A 76 -20.63 5.53 -1.55
CA ASN A 76 -21.80 4.92 -2.18
C ASN A 76 -21.43 3.73 -3.09
N ASP A 77 -20.19 3.68 -3.61
CA ASP A 77 -19.73 2.56 -4.44
C ASP A 77 -19.33 1.31 -3.61
N GLY A 78 -19.39 1.42 -2.28
CA GLY A 78 -18.99 0.40 -1.31
C GLY A 78 -17.54 0.52 -0.81
N THR A 79 -16.74 1.45 -1.36
CA THR A 79 -15.39 1.75 -0.89
C THR A 79 -15.45 2.21 0.57
N ARG A 80 -14.54 1.69 1.41
CA ARG A 80 -14.40 2.10 2.81
C ARG A 80 -13.02 2.70 3.00
N LYS A 81 -12.94 3.82 3.69
CA LYS A 81 -11.68 4.47 4.07
C LYS A 81 -11.61 4.59 5.58
N TRP A 82 -10.47 4.20 6.13
CA TRP A 82 -10.15 4.41 7.54
C TRP A 82 -8.97 5.35 7.66
N VAL A 83 -9.11 6.37 8.51
CA VAL A 83 -8.02 7.23 8.92
C VAL A 83 -7.48 6.70 10.24
N VAL A 84 -6.28 6.15 10.19
CA VAL A 84 -5.60 5.48 11.29
C VAL A 84 -4.67 6.47 11.97
N GLU A 85 -4.95 6.75 13.24
CA GLU A 85 -4.11 7.59 14.08
C GLU A 85 -2.94 6.81 14.66
N LEU A 86 -1.78 7.45 14.60
CA LEU A 86 -0.48 6.96 15.02
C LEU A 86 0.09 7.91 16.08
N ASP A 87 1.33 7.67 16.48
CA ASP A 87 2.03 8.53 17.42
C ASP A 87 2.09 10.00 16.97
N GLN A 88 2.10 10.90 17.97
CA GLN A 88 2.30 12.34 17.76
C GLN A 88 1.22 12.97 16.84
N GLY A 89 0.01 12.39 16.80
CA GLY A 89 -1.10 12.88 15.99
C GLY A 89 -0.88 12.73 14.47
N ASN A 90 0.10 11.92 14.07
CA ASN A 90 0.24 11.49 12.69
C ASN A 90 -0.93 10.58 12.30
N LYS A 91 -1.36 10.65 11.05
CA LYS A 91 -2.45 9.82 10.52
C LYS A 91 -2.07 9.25 9.16
N VAL A 92 -2.34 7.97 8.98
CA VAL A 92 -2.26 7.28 7.68
C VAL A 92 -3.63 6.79 7.27
N GLU A 93 -3.80 6.46 5.99
CA GLU A 93 -5.09 6.01 5.46
C GLU A 93 -4.97 4.57 4.94
N THR A 94 -6.04 3.79 5.13
CA THR A 94 -6.22 2.47 4.52
C THR A 94 -7.57 2.42 3.83
N VAL A 95 -7.64 1.79 2.66
CA VAL A 95 -8.83 1.84 1.79
C VAL A 95 -9.21 0.44 1.33
N PHE A 96 -10.45 0.03 1.59
CA PHE A 96 -11.03 -1.18 1.03
C PHE A 96 -11.86 -0.86 -0.21
N ILE A 97 -11.62 -1.57 -1.31
CA ILE A 97 -12.27 -1.36 -2.61
C ILE A 97 -12.97 -2.66 -3.03
N PRO A 98 -14.32 -2.71 -3.03
CA PRO A 98 -15.08 -3.85 -3.53
C PRO A 98 -15.25 -3.82 -5.05
N ASP A 99 -15.13 -4.98 -5.68
CA ASP A 99 -15.29 -5.19 -7.11
C ASP A 99 -15.86 -6.59 -7.39
N GLY A 100 -17.19 -6.70 -7.42
CA GLY A 100 -17.88 -7.99 -7.54
C GLY A 100 -17.53 -8.95 -6.41
N LYS A 101 -16.87 -10.07 -6.73
CA LYS A 101 -16.39 -11.07 -5.75
C LYS A 101 -14.99 -10.77 -5.20
N ARG A 102 -14.36 -9.69 -5.63
CA ARG A 102 -13.01 -9.28 -5.23
C ARG A 102 -13.10 -8.11 -4.27
N GLY A 103 -12.38 -8.19 -3.15
CA GLY A 103 -12.17 -7.04 -2.26
C GLY A 103 -10.69 -6.76 -2.11
N THR A 104 -10.29 -5.52 -2.39
CA THR A 104 -8.88 -5.11 -2.37
C THR A 104 -8.64 -4.14 -1.23
N LEU A 105 -7.72 -4.48 -0.33
CA LEU A 105 -7.25 -3.55 0.69
C LEU A 105 -5.98 -2.83 0.23
N CYS A 106 -5.99 -1.51 0.27
CA CYS A 106 -4.86 -0.64 0.00
C CYS A 106 -4.23 -0.23 1.33
N VAL A 107 -2.97 -0.61 1.54
CA VAL A 107 -2.27 -0.46 2.83
C VAL A 107 -1.12 0.54 2.69
N SER A 108 -0.99 1.42 3.68
CA SER A 108 0.11 2.37 3.85
C SER A 108 1.33 1.73 4.50
N SER A 109 2.53 2.16 4.12
CA SER A 109 3.82 1.67 4.64
C SER A 109 4.63 2.74 5.38
N GLN A 110 4.34 4.03 5.18
CA GLN A 110 5.04 5.14 5.83
C GLN A 110 4.08 6.26 6.23
N VAL A 111 4.51 7.11 7.15
CA VAL A 111 3.86 8.39 7.44
C VAL A 111 4.39 9.44 6.47
N GLY A 112 3.60 9.72 5.43
CA GLY A 112 4.04 10.52 4.28
C GLY A 112 4.86 9.69 3.29
N CYS A 113 5.63 10.34 2.41
CA CYS A 113 6.50 9.67 1.44
C CYS A 113 7.72 10.51 1.08
N ALA A 114 8.90 9.89 1.12
CA ALA A 114 10.16 10.58 0.85
C ALA A 114 10.40 10.90 -0.64
N LEU A 115 9.67 10.27 -1.57
CA LEU A 115 10.02 10.28 -3.00
C LEU A 115 9.55 11.51 -3.81
N ASP A 116 8.67 12.36 -3.25
CA ASP A 116 8.18 13.61 -3.87
C ASP A 116 7.69 13.47 -5.33
N CYS A 117 6.96 12.38 -5.64
CA CYS A 117 6.29 12.25 -6.93
C CYS A 117 5.34 13.43 -7.13
N SER A 118 5.49 14.16 -8.25
CA SER A 118 4.87 15.47 -8.42
C SER A 118 3.34 15.42 -8.48
N PHE A 119 2.79 14.30 -8.94
CA PHE A 119 1.36 14.01 -9.09
C PHE A 119 0.75 13.31 -7.86
N CYS A 120 1.48 13.17 -6.74
CA CYS A 120 1.04 12.45 -5.55
C CYS A 120 0.81 13.40 -4.38
N SER A 121 -0.40 13.38 -3.79
CA SER A 121 -0.72 14.20 -2.60
C SER A 121 0.18 13.86 -1.41
N THR A 122 0.43 12.57 -1.16
CA THR A 122 1.32 12.09 -0.08
C THR A 122 2.73 12.65 -0.21
N GLY A 123 3.27 12.74 -1.44
CA GLY A 123 4.62 13.28 -1.68
C GLY A 123 4.74 14.75 -1.27
N LYS A 124 3.65 15.53 -1.38
CA LYS A 124 3.61 16.95 -1.03
C LYS A 124 3.55 17.22 0.47
N GLN A 125 3.12 16.25 1.26
CA GLN A 125 3.13 16.36 2.72
C GLN A 125 4.49 16.07 3.34
N GLY A 126 5.45 15.59 2.54
CA GLY A 126 6.77 15.23 3.02
C GLY A 126 6.77 13.87 3.71
N PHE A 127 7.71 13.68 4.63
CA PHE A 127 7.98 12.40 5.28
C PHE A 127 8.26 12.61 6.77
N HIS A 128 7.76 11.69 7.60
CA HIS A 128 8.03 11.67 9.03
C HIS A 128 8.82 10.43 9.45
N ARG A 129 8.24 9.23 9.31
CA ARG A 129 8.86 7.94 9.68
C ARG A 129 8.25 6.76 8.94
N ASP A 130 8.92 5.63 9.04
CA ASP A 130 8.42 4.31 8.67
C ASP A 130 7.36 3.80 9.65
N LEU A 131 6.40 3.04 9.14
CA LEU A 131 5.45 2.29 9.98
C LEU A 131 6.11 1.01 10.49
N THR A 132 5.82 0.66 11.75
CA THR A 132 6.19 -0.64 12.32
C THR A 132 5.34 -1.76 11.72
N VAL A 133 5.76 -3.02 11.88
CA VAL A 133 4.97 -4.18 11.43
C VAL A 133 3.53 -4.14 11.97
N ALA A 134 3.37 -3.82 13.27
CA ALA A 134 2.07 -3.74 13.93
C ALA A 134 1.17 -2.65 13.34
N GLU A 135 1.73 -1.54 12.88
CA GLU A 135 0.97 -0.45 12.23
C GLU A 135 0.58 -0.79 10.78
N ILE A 136 1.42 -1.55 10.06
CA ILE A 136 1.10 -2.02 8.71
C ILE A 136 0.02 -3.09 8.76
N ILE A 137 0.26 -4.18 9.51
CA ILE A 137 -0.71 -5.28 9.61
C ILE A 137 -1.97 -4.87 10.38
N GLY A 138 -1.86 -3.86 11.26
CA GLY A 138 -2.99 -3.26 11.96
C GLY A 138 -4.04 -2.69 11.01
N GLN A 139 -3.64 -2.18 9.84
CA GLN A 139 -4.59 -1.72 8.82
C GLN A 139 -5.43 -2.87 8.24
N MET A 140 -4.81 -4.04 8.03
CA MET A 140 -5.51 -5.26 7.63
C MET A 140 -6.43 -5.77 8.75
N TRP A 141 -5.95 -5.71 9.99
CA TRP A 141 -6.70 -6.10 11.18
C TRP A 141 -7.96 -5.24 11.40
N ILE A 142 -7.85 -3.91 11.27
CA ILE A 142 -8.99 -2.97 11.30
C ILE A 142 -10.01 -3.34 10.23
N ALA A 143 -9.57 -3.49 8.98
CA ALA A 143 -10.47 -3.76 7.87
C ALA A 143 -11.19 -5.11 8.07
N GLN A 144 -10.46 -6.16 8.47
CA GLN A 144 -11.02 -7.48 8.78
C GLN A 144 -12.07 -7.40 9.90
N ARG A 145 -11.79 -6.68 10.99
CA ARG A 145 -12.74 -6.48 12.10
C ARG A 145 -14.01 -5.76 11.66
N SER A 146 -13.93 -4.80 10.74
CA SER A 146 -15.13 -4.11 10.23
C SER A 146 -16.10 -5.04 9.46
N PHE A 147 -15.64 -6.22 9.06
CA PHE A 147 -16.45 -7.24 8.41
C PHE A 147 -16.82 -8.42 9.33
N GLY A 148 -16.17 -8.53 10.49
CA GLY A 148 -16.27 -9.71 11.35
C GLY A 148 -15.42 -10.90 10.88
N ALA A 149 -15.51 -12.00 11.62
CA ALA A 149 -14.85 -13.25 11.25
C ALA A 149 -15.43 -13.81 9.93
N PRO A 150 -14.62 -14.46 9.07
CA PRO A 150 -15.11 -15.11 7.87
C PRO A 150 -16.23 -16.11 8.20
N ASP A 151 -17.22 -16.22 7.32
CA ASP A 151 -18.32 -17.18 7.51
C ASP A 151 -17.82 -18.64 7.45
N ASN A 152 -18.67 -19.59 7.83
CA ASN A 152 -18.33 -21.02 7.82
C ASN A 152 -18.01 -21.57 6.41
N ARG A 153 -18.28 -20.79 5.34
CA ARG A 153 -17.96 -21.14 3.96
C ARG A 153 -16.54 -20.69 3.58
N GLY A 154 -15.86 -19.98 4.47
CA GLY A 154 -14.51 -19.47 4.26
C GLY A 154 -14.46 -18.26 3.31
N ILE A 155 -15.59 -17.60 3.07
CA ILE A 155 -15.63 -16.43 2.18
C ILE A 155 -15.02 -15.25 2.93
N ARG A 156 -13.90 -14.73 2.40
CA ARG A 156 -13.23 -13.54 2.93
C ARG A 156 -13.62 -12.32 2.10
N ASN A 157 -13.92 -11.22 2.79
CA ASN A 157 -14.19 -9.93 2.15
C ASN A 157 -12.93 -9.36 1.50
N ILE A 158 -11.78 -9.50 2.17
CA ILE A 158 -10.49 -9.05 1.65
C ILE A 158 -9.83 -10.24 0.95
N THR A 159 -9.78 -10.17 -0.38
CA THR A 159 -9.19 -11.21 -1.24
C THR A 159 -7.85 -10.80 -1.83
N ASN A 160 -7.59 -9.50 -1.88
CA ASN A 160 -6.40 -8.89 -2.43
C ASN A 160 -5.87 -7.81 -1.49
N VAL A 161 -4.55 -7.66 -1.46
CA VAL A 161 -3.91 -6.57 -0.73
C VAL A 161 -2.88 -5.92 -1.64
N VAL A 162 -2.84 -4.59 -1.63
CA VAL A 162 -1.88 -3.80 -2.41
C VAL A 162 -1.17 -2.81 -1.49
N MET A 163 0.16 -2.79 -1.56
CA MET A 163 0.99 -1.78 -0.88
C MET A 163 1.05 -0.53 -1.75
N MET A 164 -0.09 0.16 -1.88
CA MET A 164 -0.28 1.36 -2.71
C MET A 164 -0.91 2.52 -1.92
N GLY A 165 -0.87 2.45 -0.58
CA GLY A 165 -1.30 3.53 0.30
C GLY A 165 -0.26 4.65 0.36
N MET A 166 -0.04 5.17 1.56
CA MET A 166 0.98 6.19 1.82
C MET A 166 2.36 5.54 2.01
N GLY A 167 3.38 6.04 1.31
CA GLY A 167 4.78 5.63 1.45
C GLY A 167 5.34 4.83 0.28
N GLU A 168 6.67 4.70 0.27
CA GLU A 168 7.40 3.79 -0.62
C GLU A 168 7.74 2.51 0.17
N PRO A 169 7.09 1.36 -0.14
CA PRO A 169 7.30 0.13 0.61
C PRO A 169 8.75 -0.34 0.66
N LEU A 170 9.54 -0.15 -0.41
CA LEU A 170 10.93 -0.60 -0.43
C LEU A 170 11.86 0.25 0.44
N LEU A 171 11.45 1.45 0.85
CA LEU A 171 12.21 2.23 1.84
C LEU A 171 11.90 1.83 3.29
N ASN A 172 10.78 1.14 3.52
CA ASN A 172 10.43 0.52 4.80
C ASN A 172 10.50 -1.01 4.72
N PHE A 173 11.63 -1.52 4.20
CA PHE A 173 11.73 -2.88 3.69
C PHE A 173 11.39 -3.95 4.74
N GLU A 174 12.09 -3.99 5.87
CA GLU A 174 11.92 -5.06 6.87
C GLU A 174 10.49 -5.11 7.43
N ASN A 175 9.92 -3.96 7.80
CA ASN A 175 8.57 -3.95 8.37
C ASN A 175 7.51 -4.38 7.35
N VAL A 176 7.68 -3.97 6.09
CA VAL A 176 6.78 -4.36 5.00
C VAL A 176 6.86 -5.85 4.73
N ILE A 177 8.06 -6.44 4.65
CA ILE A 177 8.24 -7.87 4.41
C ILE A 177 7.56 -8.68 5.51
N SER A 178 7.82 -8.38 6.78
CA SER A 178 7.19 -9.09 7.90
C SER A 178 5.65 -8.94 7.92
N ALA A 179 5.12 -7.76 7.59
CA ALA A 179 3.68 -7.58 7.48
C ALA A 179 3.08 -8.37 6.30
N MET A 180 3.77 -8.42 5.16
CA MET A 180 3.33 -9.19 4.00
C MET A 180 3.41 -10.70 4.23
N GLU A 181 4.37 -11.19 5.02
CA GLU A 181 4.40 -12.57 5.51
C GLU A 181 3.17 -12.89 6.34
N LEU A 182 2.80 -12.01 7.28
CA LEU A 182 1.55 -12.13 8.06
C LEU A 182 0.29 -12.11 7.18
N MET A 183 0.26 -11.30 6.13
CA MET A 183 -0.85 -11.29 5.16
C MET A 183 -0.98 -12.62 4.40
N LYS A 184 0.13 -13.30 4.11
CA LYS A 184 0.15 -14.60 3.41
C LYS A 184 -0.16 -15.78 4.33
N ASP A 185 0.19 -15.66 5.61
CA ASP A 185 0.11 -16.72 6.59
C ASP A 185 -1.32 -17.30 6.70
N ASP A 186 -1.45 -18.63 6.64
CA ASP A 186 -2.71 -19.36 6.66
C ASP A 186 -3.40 -19.37 8.03
N LEU A 187 -2.65 -19.15 9.11
CA LEU A 187 -3.21 -18.92 10.44
C LEU A 187 -3.80 -17.52 10.57
N GLY A 188 -3.42 -16.59 9.69
CA GLY A 188 -3.99 -15.25 9.60
C GLY A 188 -4.94 -15.09 8.43
N TYR A 189 -4.48 -14.34 7.43
CA TYR A 189 -5.33 -13.88 6.34
C TYR A 189 -5.30 -14.79 5.11
N GLY A 190 -4.23 -15.56 4.91
CA GLY A 190 -4.11 -16.50 3.80
C GLY A 190 -4.18 -15.86 2.42
N VAL A 191 -3.70 -14.61 2.27
CA VAL A 191 -3.75 -13.90 0.98
C VAL A 191 -2.78 -14.59 0.01
N ALA A 192 -3.31 -15.12 -1.09
CA ALA A 192 -2.49 -15.79 -2.09
C ALA A 192 -1.42 -14.86 -2.67
N LYS A 193 -0.22 -15.38 -2.93
CA LYS A 193 0.93 -14.61 -3.45
C LYS A 193 0.63 -13.75 -4.69
N LYS A 194 -0.21 -14.25 -5.62
CA LYS A 194 -0.63 -13.54 -6.84
C LYS A 194 -1.64 -12.42 -6.58
N ARG A 195 -2.20 -12.35 -5.37
CA ARG A 195 -3.20 -11.36 -4.93
C ARG A 195 -2.67 -10.38 -3.89
N LEU A 196 -1.45 -10.59 -3.41
CA LEU A 196 -0.69 -9.69 -2.57
C LEU A 196 0.33 -8.96 -3.45
N THR A 197 0.17 -7.65 -3.63
CA THR A 197 1.00 -6.86 -4.55
C THR A 197 1.81 -5.81 -3.81
N LEU A 198 3.14 -5.84 -3.98
CA LEU A 198 4.00 -4.74 -3.59
C LEU A 198 4.12 -3.76 -4.77
N SER A 199 3.84 -2.48 -4.54
CA SER A 199 4.11 -1.42 -5.52
C SER A 199 5.35 -0.64 -5.12
N THR A 200 6.21 -0.30 -6.09
CA THR A 200 7.39 0.54 -5.85
C THR A 200 7.57 1.58 -6.96
N SER A 201 8.17 2.71 -6.61
CA SER A 201 8.64 3.72 -7.56
C SER A 201 10.01 3.41 -8.15
N GLY A 202 10.64 2.30 -7.74
CA GLY A 202 11.90 1.83 -8.32
C GLY A 202 13.13 2.12 -7.46
N VAL A 203 13.11 1.71 -6.19
CA VAL A 203 14.33 1.65 -5.36
C VAL A 203 15.13 0.40 -5.75
N VAL A 204 15.85 0.49 -6.87
CA VAL A 204 16.43 -0.68 -7.57
C VAL A 204 17.24 -1.62 -6.68
N PRO A 205 18.17 -1.17 -5.81
CA PRO A 205 18.89 -2.07 -4.91
C PRO A 205 17.98 -2.90 -3.99
N LYS A 206 16.87 -2.32 -3.53
CA LYS A 206 15.88 -3.00 -2.69
C LYS A 206 14.95 -3.90 -3.48
N MET A 207 14.80 -3.68 -4.80
CA MET A 207 14.14 -4.65 -5.67
C MET A 207 14.95 -5.94 -5.71
N TYR A 208 16.26 -5.86 -5.95
CA TYR A 208 17.14 -7.04 -5.92
C TYR A 208 17.06 -7.79 -4.59
N GLU A 209 17.07 -7.08 -3.46
CA GLU A 209 16.89 -7.70 -2.15
C GLU A 209 15.51 -8.38 -1.99
N LEU A 210 14.44 -7.83 -2.58
CA LEU A 210 13.10 -8.41 -2.53
C LEU A 210 13.06 -9.84 -3.10
N TYR A 211 13.90 -10.15 -4.09
CA TYR A 211 13.86 -11.40 -4.87
C TYR A 211 14.03 -12.63 -3.98
N ASP A 212 14.89 -12.51 -2.98
CA ASP A 212 15.23 -13.61 -2.06
C ASP A 212 14.43 -13.56 -0.76
N ARG A 213 13.63 -12.51 -0.55
CA ARG A 213 12.93 -12.26 0.72
C ARG A 213 11.48 -12.69 0.68
N ILE A 214 10.74 -12.39 -0.39
CA ILE A 214 9.32 -12.77 -0.45
C ILE A 214 8.80 -12.97 -1.88
N ASP A 215 8.05 -14.06 -2.08
CA ASP A 215 7.34 -14.35 -3.33
C ASP A 215 5.93 -13.72 -3.31
N VAL A 216 5.74 -12.62 -4.06
CA VAL A 216 4.50 -11.81 -4.17
C VAL A 216 4.33 -11.25 -5.58
N ALA A 217 3.19 -10.60 -5.88
CA ALA A 217 3.07 -9.84 -7.13
C ALA A 217 3.82 -8.50 -7.03
N LEU A 218 4.43 -8.07 -8.15
CA LEU A 218 5.13 -6.80 -8.26
C LEU A 218 4.39 -5.82 -9.18
N ALA A 219 4.24 -4.58 -8.71
CA ALA A 219 3.81 -3.44 -9.51
C ALA A 219 4.88 -2.34 -9.46
N VAL A 220 5.09 -1.65 -10.57
CA VAL A 220 6.05 -0.54 -10.68
C VAL A 220 5.32 0.72 -11.09
N SER A 221 5.50 1.77 -10.30
CA SER A 221 5.04 3.14 -10.55
C SER A 221 5.94 3.78 -11.60
N LEU A 222 5.66 3.47 -12.87
CA LEU A 222 6.50 3.83 -14.02
C LEU A 222 6.25 5.28 -14.46
N HIS A 223 5.01 5.57 -14.86
CA HIS A 223 4.44 6.90 -15.10
C HIS A 223 5.08 7.79 -16.19
N ALA A 224 6.16 7.37 -16.82
CA ALA A 224 6.76 8.05 -17.97
C ALA A 224 7.53 7.03 -18.83
N PRO A 225 7.62 7.25 -20.15
CA PRO A 225 8.25 6.31 -21.06
C PRO A 225 9.73 6.65 -21.36
N ASN A 226 10.24 7.79 -20.86
CA ASN A 226 11.61 8.25 -21.03
C ASN A 226 12.12 8.91 -19.73
N ASP A 227 13.44 8.98 -19.57
CA ASP A 227 14.08 9.44 -18.34
C ASP A 227 13.82 10.93 -18.09
N GLU A 228 13.80 11.77 -19.14
CA GLU A 228 13.59 13.22 -18.99
C GLU A 228 12.25 13.54 -18.35
N LEU A 229 11.19 12.87 -18.80
CA LEU A 229 9.86 13.04 -18.22
C LEU A 229 9.76 12.37 -16.85
N ARG A 230 10.41 11.20 -16.68
CA ARG A 230 10.35 10.47 -15.41
C ARG A 230 11.10 11.20 -14.30
N ASP A 231 12.19 11.89 -14.59
CA ASP A 231 12.93 12.73 -13.67
C ASP A 231 12.09 13.87 -13.06
N VAL A 232 11.07 14.31 -13.80
CA VAL A 232 10.12 15.34 -13.35
C VAL A 232 8.98 14.72 -12.54
N LEU A 233 8.42 13.61 -13.02
CA LEU A 233 7.23 13.00 -12.41
C LEU A 233 7.57 12.16 -11.17
N VAL A 234 8.67 11.41 -11.23
CA VAL A 234 9.12 10.45 -10.22
C VAL A 234 10.63 10.66 -9.95
N PRO A 235 11.00 11.64 -9.10
CA PRO A 235 12.39 12.12 -8.95
C PRO A 235 13.45 11.06 -8.60
N VAL A 236 13.03 9.91 -8.04
CA VAL A 236 13.94 8.78 -7.78
C VAL A 236 14.63 8.27 -9.05
N ASN A 237 14.06 8.55 -10.23
CA ASN A 237 14.62 8.19 -11.53
C ASN A 237 16.03 8.75 -11.75
N LYS A 238 16.32 9.95 -11.23
CA LYS A 238 17.67 10.55 -11.31
C LYS A 238 18.73 9.70 -10.63
N LYS A 239 18.33 8.89 -9.65
CA LYS A 239 19.20 7.96 -8.93
C LYS A 239 19.19 6.57 -9.55
N TYR A 240 18.02 6.13 -10.02
CA TYR A 240 17.82 4.81 -10.64
C TYR A 240 17.05 4.98 -11.97
N PRO A 241 17.78 5.20 -13.08
CA PRO A 241 17.17 5.46 -14.40
C PRO A 241 16.36 4.27 -14.92
N LEU A 242 15.58 4.51 -15.98
CA LEU A 242 14.69 3.51 -16.58
C LEU A 242 15.41 2.23 -17.00
N SER A 243 16.63 2.32 -17.52
CA SER A 243 17.41 1.16 -17.95
C SER A 243 17.68 0.18 -16.79
N GLU A 244 18.08 0.70 -15.62
CA GLU A 244 18.29 -0.07 -14.39
C GLU A 244 16.97 -0.61 -13.84
N LEU A 245 15.92 0.22 -13.83
CA LEU A 245 14.59 -0.19 -13.36
C LEU A 245 14.03 -1.34 -14.20
N MET A 246 14.14 -1.26 -15.53
CA MET A 246 13.67 -2.32 -16.43
C MET A 246 14.50 -3.59 -16.30
N ALA A 247 15.81 -3.49 -16.04
CA ALA A 247 16.65 -4.64 -15.74
C ALA A 247 16.18 -5.36 -14.46
N ALA A 248 15.96 -4.61 -13.38
CA ALA A 248 15.42 -5.17 -12.14
C ALA A 248 14.03 -5.80 -12.35
N CYS A 249 13.15 -5.17 -13.14
CA CYS A 249 11.85 -5.76 -13.47
C CYS A 249 11.97 -7.11 -14.18
N ARG A 250 12.90 -7.24 -15.15
CA ARG A 250 13.13 -8.50 -15.86
C ARG A 250 13.64 -9.59 -14.91
N GLU A 251 14.65 -9.26 -14.12
CA GLU A 251 15.22 -10.22 -13.17
C GLU A 251 14.19 -10.68 -12.12
N TYR A 252 13.29 -9.80 -11.67
CA TYR A 252 12.18 -10.21 -10.81
C TYR A 252 11.29 -11.27 -11.47
N VAL A 253 10.98 -11.11 -12.76
CA VAL A 253 10.17 -12.09 -13.51
C VAL A 253 10.95 -13.40 -13.66
N ASP A 254 12.22 -13.33 -14.09
CA ASP A 254 13.05 -14.50 -14.37
C ASP A 254 13.32 -15.34 -13.11
N LYS A 255 13.35 -14.71 -11.94
CA LYS A 255 13.52 -15.40 -10.65
C LYS A 255 12.40 -16.38 -10.33
N PHE A 256 11.17 -16.12 -10.77
CA PHE A 256 10.00 -16.92 -10.41
C PHE A 256 9.45 -17.71 -11.60
N PRO A 257 9.26 -19.04 -11.46
CA PRO A 257 8.94 -19.91 -12.60
C PRO A 257 7.46 -19.87 -13.03
N ASP A 258 6.59 -19.19 -12.28
CA ASP A 258 5.23 -18.94 -12.75
C ASP A 258 5.27 -17.74 -13.69
N THR A 259 4.52 -17.81 -14.81
CA THR A 259 4.47 -16.86 -15.94
C THR A 259 3.98 -15.45 -15.59
N ARG A 260 4.39 -14.95 -14.43
CA ARG A 260 4.04 -13.66 -13.85
C ARG A 260 4.59 -12.55 -14.72
N ARG A 261 3.90 -11.43 -14.65
CA ARG A 261 4.25 -10.21 -15.36
C ARG A 261 4.26 -9.07 -14.36
N VAL A 262 5.21 -8.16 -14.49
CA VAL A 262 5.22 -6.93 -13.69
C VAL A 262 4.03 -6.07 -14.13
N THR A 263 3.32 -5.50 -13.14
CA THR A 263 2.26 -4.54 -13.44
C THR A 263 2.87 -3.14 -13.55
N MET A 264 2.87 -2.56 -14.74
CA MET A 264 3.33 -1.18 -14.94
C MET A 264 2.16 -0.24 -14.67
N GLU A 265 2.18 0.44 -13.52
CA GLU A 265 1.24 1.50 -13.19
C GLU A 265 1.64 2.77 -13.94
N TYR A 266 0.72 3.33 -14.72
CA TYR A 266 0.97 4.50 -15.55
C TYR A 266 -0.16 5.52 -15.34
N VAL A 267 0.11 6.56 -14.54
CA VAL A 267 -0.84 7.66 -14.39
C VAL A 267 -0.91 8.43 -15.70
N LEU A 268 -2.10 8.66 -16.24
CA LEU A 268 -2.31 9.46 -17.44
C LEU A 268 -2.66 10.88 -17.04
N ILE A 269 -1.81 11.82 -17.46
CA ILE A 269 -1.90 13.24 -17.15
C ILE A 269 -2.02 14.03 -18.46
N ASP A 270 -3.04 14.89 -18.51
CA ASP A 270 -3.44 15.63 -19.71
C ASP A 270 -2.30 16.50 -20.24
N GLY A 271 -1.88 16.21 -21.48
CA GLY A 271 -0.84 16.95 -22.19
C GLY A 271 0.59 16.69 -21.70
N VAL A 272 0.78 15.87 -20.66
CA VAL A 272 2.09 15.65 -20.03
C VAL A 272 2.70 14.33 -20.48
N ASN A 273 1.99 13.22 -20.31
CA ASN A 273 2.52 11.88 -20.55
C ASN A 273 1.52 10.97 -21.32
N ASP A 274 0.52 11.57 -21.95
CA ASP A 274 -0.67 10.89 -22.51
C ASP A 274 -0.84 11.13 -24.03
N LYS A 275 0.25 11.43 -24.73
CA LYS A 275 0.28 11.67 -26.18
C LYS A 275 0.60 10.37 -26.91
N TYR A 276 0.33 10.34 -28.22
CA TYR A 276 0.64 9.20 -29.07
C TYR A 276 2.14 8.84 -29.03
N GLU A 277 3.03 9.84 -29.11
CA GLU A 277 4.49 9.67 -28.99
C GLU A 277 4.91 8.96 -27.70
N HIS A 278 4.25 9.26 -26.58
CA HIS A 278 4.53 8.62 -25.29
C HIS A 278 4.10 7.14 -25.29
N ALA A 279 3.04 6.77 -26.01
CA ALA A 279 2.63 5.37 -26.14
C ALA A 279 3.66 4.58 -26.96
N GLU A 280 4.21 5.15 -28.04
CA GLU A 280 5.27 4.54 -28.85
C GLU A 280 6.53 4.29 -28.01
N GLN A 281 7.00 5.32 -27.30
CA GLN A 281 8.17 5.21 -26.42
C GLN A 281 7.94 4.17 -25.32
N LEU A 282 6.72 4.10 -24.77
CA LEU A 282 6.39 3.11 -23.74
C LEU A 282 6.45 1.68 -24.28
N ILE A 283 6.01 1.47 -25.52
CA ILE A 283 6.08 0.16 -26.19
C ILE A 283 7.53 -0.26 -26.37
N GLU A 284 8.37 0.65 -26.85
CA GLU A 284 9.80 0.40 -27.04
C GLU A 284 10.51 0.10 -25.72
N LEU A 285 10.23 0.86 -24.66
CA LEU A 285 10.79 0.66 -23.33
C LEU A 285 10.44 -0.72 -22.75
N LEU A 286 9.20 -1.17 -22.95
CA LEU A 286 8.66 -2.38 -22.33
C LEU A 286 8.82 -3.64 -23.19
N GLN A 287 9.35 -3.55 -24.41
CA GLN A 287 9.40 -4.66 -25.37
C GLN A 287 10.05 -5.93 -24.80
N ASN A 288 11.05 -5.77 -23.92
CA ASN A 288 11.81 -6.89 -23.32
C ASN A 288 11.42 -7.17 -21.87
N VAL A 289 10.39 -6.51 -21.34
CA VAL A 289 9.96 -6.69 -19.94
C VAL A 289 8.58 -7.35 -19.92
N PRO A 290 8.47 -8.63 -19.51
CA PRO A 290 7.17 -9.29 -19.39
C PRO A 290 6.25 -8.53 -18.45
N SER A 291 5.30 -7.82 -19.03
CA SER A 291 4.51 -6.82 -18.32
C SER A 291 3.05 -6.79 -18.75
N LYS A 292 2.25 -6.19 -17.88
CA LYS A 292 0.90 -5.71 -18.18
C LYS A 292 0.83 -4.26 -17.74
N ILE A 293 0.02 -3.45 -18.39
CA ILE A 293 -0.04 -2.01 -18.16
C ILE A 293 -1.38 -1.68 -17.51
N ASN A 294 -1.33 -0.97 -16.39
CA ASN A 294 -2.51 -0.43 -15.72
C ASN A 294 -2.51 1.10 -15.87
N LEU A 295 -3.35 1.60 -16.75
CA LEU A 295 -3.54 3.03 -16.98
C LEU A 295 -4.41 3.59 -15.85
N ILE A 296 -3.91 4.62 -15.16
CA ILE A 296 -4.62 5.31 -14.08
C ILE A 296 -4.94 6.72 -14.56
N PRO A 297 -6.15 6.99 -15.04
CA PRO A 297 -6.55 8.36 -15.31
C PRO A 297 -6.36 9.23 -14.06
N PHE A 298 -5.63 10.35 -14.18
CA PHE A 298 -5.28 11.19 -13.04
C PHE A 298 -6.53 11.60 -12.24
N ASN A 299 -6.46 11.49 -10.90
CA ASN A 299 -7.49 11.97 -9.98
C ASN A 299 -7.03 13.34 -9.46
N PRO A 300 -7.75 14.43 -9.78
CA PRO A 300 -7.33 15.77 -9.37
C PRO A 300 -7.39 15.93 -7.86
N PHE A 301 -6.49 16.74 -7.32
CA PHE A 301 -6.51 17.22 -5.95
C PHE A 301 -6.06 18.70 -5.92
N PRO A 302 -6.39 19.46 -4.87
CA PRO A 302 -6.11 20.89 -4.81
C PRO A 302 -4.64 21.23 -5.09
N ASN A 303 -4.42 22.16 -6.03
CA ASN A 303 -3.10 22.67 -6.43
C ASN A 303 -2.10 21.63 -6.97
N SER A 304 -2.57 20.49 -7.48
CA SER A 304 -1.71 19.48 -8.11
C SER A 304 -0.93 20.00 -9.33
N GLY A 305 -1.49 20.97 -10.05
CA GLY A 305 -0.93 21.48 -11.31
C GLY A 305 -1.16 20.55 -12.51
N TYR A 306 -1.87 19.44 -12.32
CA TYR A 306 -2.13 18.42 -13.33
C TYR A 306 -3.63 18.26 -13.57
N LYS A 307 -3.98 17.73 -14.74
CA LYS A 307 -5.37 17.50 -15.16
C LYS A 307 -5.56 16.07 -15.65
N ARG A 308 -6.79 15.58 -15.51
CA ARG A 308 -7.22 14.30 -16.06
C ARG A 308 -7.41 14.44 -17.58
N PRO A 309 -6.83 13.56 -18.41
CA PRO A 309 -7.12 13.55 -19.84
C PRO A 309 -8.59 13.22 -20.11
N ASN A 310 -9.08 13.62 -21.28
CA ASN A 310 -10.40 13.21 -21.73
C ASN A 310 -10.46 11.70 -22.06
N GLY A 311 -11.67 11.14 -22.06
CA GLY A 311 -11.89 9.70 -22.27
C GLY A 311 -11.39 9.18 -23.61
N MET A 312 -11.48 9.98 -24.69
CA MET A 312 -11.01 9.60 -26.02
C MET A 312 -9.48 9.45 -26.05
N ARG A 313 -8.72 10.36 -25.41
CA ARG A 313 -7.26 10.27 -25.29
C ARG A 313 -6.84 9.03 -24.51
N ILE A 314 -7.50 8.77 -23.37
CA ILE A 314 -7.23 7.59 -22.55
C ILE A 314 -7.45 6.31 -23.37
N LYS A 315 -8.58 6.23 -24.10
CA LYS A 315 -8.93 5.07 -24.91
C LYS A 315 -7.97 4.88 -26.09
N ALA A 316 -7.61 5.96 -26.79
CA ALA A 316 -6.64 5.92 -27.88
C ALA A 316 -5.26 5.44 -27.39
N PHE A 317 -4.79 5.90 -26.23
CA PHE A 317 -3.56 5.44 -25.60
C PHE A 317 -3.64 3.95 -25.27
N GLN A 318 -4.73 3.50 -24.64
CA GLN A 318 -4.99 2.09 -24.35
C GLN A 318 -4.95 1.24 -25.63
N ASP A 319 -5.71 1.64 -26.65
CA ASP A 319 -5.85 0.88 -27.89
C ASP A 319 -4.51 0.75 -28.62
N ARG A 320 -3.66 1.79 -28.54
CA ARG A 320 -2.31 1.74 -29.12
C ARG A 320 -1.43 0.69 -28.43
N LEU A 321 -1.45 0.63 -27.10
CA LEU A 321 -0.72 -0.36 -26.32
C LEU A 321 -1.25 -1.79 -26.56
N MET A 322 -2.57 -1.95 -26.63
CA MET A 322 -3.20 -3.24 -26.93
C MET A 322 -2.84 -3.75 -28.34
N LYS A 323 -2.81 -2.87 -29.34
CA LYS A 323 -2.37 -3.21 -30.70
C LYS A 323 -0.90 -3.66 -30.76
N ALA A 324 -0.06 -3.21 -29.83
CA ALA A 324 1.32 -3.68 -29.67
C ALA A 324 1.43 -5.01 -28.88
N GLY A 325 0.32 -5.60 -28.44
CA GLY A 325 0.31 -6.89 -27.73
C GLY A 325 0.35 -6.79 -26.20
N PHE A 326 0.32 -5.59 -25.62
CA PHE A 326 0.28 -5.43 -24.17
C PHE A 326 -1.15 -5.61 -23.62
N VAL A 327 -1.27 -6.42 -22.56
CA VAL A 327 -2.49 -6.42 -21.74
C VAL A 327 -2.58 -5.08 -21.04
N THR A 328 -3.55 -4.26 -21.44
CA THR A 328 -3.69 -2.88 -20.96
C THR A 328 -5.08 -2.64 -20.38
N THR A 329 -5.16 -2.36 -19.08
CA THR A 329 -6.41 -2.04 -18.38
C THR A 329 -6.47 -0.57 -18.04
N ILE A 330 -7.68 -0.01 -18.00
CA ILE A 330 -7.92 1.32 -17.45
C ILE A 330 -8.50 1.11 -16.04
N ARG A 331 -7.85 1.69 -15.03
CA ARG A 331 -8.31 1.63 -13.65
C ARG A 331 -9.54 2.50 -13.48
N THR A 332 -10.66 1.90 -13.07
CA THR A 332 -11.87 2.63 -12.68
C THR A 332 -11.56 3.45 -11.42
N THR A 333 -11.94 4.73 -11.43
CA THR A 333 -11.88 5.57 -10.23
C THR A 333 -12.88 5.04 -9.19
N ARG A 334 -12.44 4.88 -7.93
CA ARG A 334 -13.23 4.33 -6.82
C ARG A 334 -13.05 5.22 -5.59
N GLY A 335 -14.13 5.47 -4.85
CA GLY A 335 -14.12 6.27 -3.62
C GLY A 335 -13.70 7.73 -3.79
N ASP A 336 -13.94 8.33 -4.96
CA ASP A 336 -13.60 9.76 -5.23
C ASP A 336 -14.44 10.71 -4.36
N ASP A 337 -15.68 10.33 -4.05
CA ASP A 337 -16.61 11.06 -3.17
C ASP A 337 -16.12 11.19 -1.72
N ILE A 338 -15.13 10.39 -1.34
CA ILE A 338 -14.53 10.36 0.00
C ILE A 338 -13.02 10.56 -0.05
N ASP A 339 -12.46 11.13 -1.13
CA ASP A 339 -11.01 11.34 -1.32
C ASP A 339 -10.18 10.06 -1.04
N ALA A 340 -10.65 8.90 -1.52
CA ALA A 340 -10.00 7.61 -1.32
C ALA A 340 -9.35 7.07 -2.61
N ALA A 341 -9.43 7.80 -3.73
CA ALA A 341 -8.83 7.36 -4.97
C ALA A 341 -7.30 7.40 -4.89
N CYS A 342 -6.63 6.60 -5.74
CA CYS A 342 -5.17 6.54 -5.74
C CYS A 342 -4.55 7.94 -5.93
N GLY A 343 -3.62 8.30 -5.04
CA GLY A 343 -2.92 9.59 -5.04
C GLY A 343 -3.62 10.71 -4.28
N GLN A 344 -4.85 10.51 -3.78
CA GLN A 344 -5.59 11.52 -2.99
C GLN A 344 -5.40 11.37 -1.47
N LEU A 345 -4.85 10.25 -1.00
CA LEU A 345 -4.68 10.01 0.45
C LEU A 345 -3.84 11.12 1.07
N VAL A 346 -4.45 11.89 1.97
CA VAL A 346 -3.77 12.99 2.63
C VAL A 346 -3.28 12.53 4.00
N GLY A 347 -4.14 11.98 4.85
CA GLY A 347 -3.78 11.74 6.24
C GLY A 347 -3.37 13.04 6.94
N LYS A 348 -2.51 12.92 7.95
CA LYS A 348 -1.91 14.07 8.65
C LYS A 348 -0.46 13.75 8.96
N VAL A 349 0.47 14.50 8.37
CA VAL A 349 1.91 14.26 8.52
C VAL A 349 2.55 15.45 9.23
N GLN A 350 3.21 15.18 10.36
CA GLN A 350 4.16 16.13 10.93
C GLN A 350 5.44 16.11 10.10
N ASP A 351 5.52 16.95 9.08
CA ASP A 351 6.62 16.90 8.12
C ASP A 351 8.00 17.26 8.72
N ARG A 352 8.98 16.35 8.60
CA ARG A 352 10.39 16.60 8.97
C ARG A 352 11.25 17.10 7.81
N THR A 353 10.73 17.09 6.59
CA THR A 353 11.44 17.44 5.36
C THR A 353 11.25 18.89 4.92
N ARG A 354 10.43 19.66 5.64
CA ARG A 354 10.03 21.06 5.34
C ARG A 354 9.30 21.25 3.99
N ARG A 355 8.93 20.17 3.30
CA ARG A 355 8.23 20.19 2.00
C ARG A 355 6.81 20.73 2.12
N SER A 356 6.09 20.37 3.17
CA SER A 356 4.73 20.86 3.41
C SER A 356 4.73 22.39 3.54
N ALA A 357 5.67 22.94 4.32
CA ALA A 357 5.84 24.39 4.48
C ALA A 357 6.22 25.09 3.16
N GLN A 358 7.16 24.52 2.39
CA GLN A 358 7.54 25.04 1.07
C GLN A 358 6.38 25.02 0.07
N TRP A 359 5.56 23.98 0.08
CA TRP A 359 4.39 23.87 -0.78
C TRP A 359 3.31 24.89 -0.39
N GLN A 360 3.02 25.04 0.90
CA GLN A 360 2.09 26.06 1.40
C GLN A 360 2.55 27.47 1.02
N ALA A 361 3.84 27.77 1.13
CA ALA A 361 4.41 29.05 0.68
C ALA A 361 4.21 29.27 -0.83
N LYS A 362 4.45 28.25 -1.66
CA LYS A 362 4.23 28.31 -3.11
C LYS A 362 2.75 28.50 -3.48
N VAL A 363 1.83 27.89 -2.73
CA VAL A 363 0.38 28.06 -2.94
C VAL A 363 -0.07 29.46 -2.53
N ALA A 364 0.39 29.95 -1.37
CA ALA A 364 0.10 31.30 -0.88
C ALA A 364 0.59 32.37 -1.86
N ALA A 365 1.79 32.20 -2.43
CA ALA A 365 2.35 33.10 -3.44
C ALA A 365 1.54 33.13 -4.75
N LYS A 366 0.73 32.10 -5.04
CA LYS A 366 -0.15 32.04 -6.22
C LYS A 366 -1.57 32.58 -5.98
N GLY A 367 -1.84 33.19 -4.81
CA GLY A 367 -3.08 33.93 -4.56
C GLY A 367 -4.34 33.09 -4.34
N ARG A 368 -4.23 31.81 -3.98
CA ARG A 368 -5.39 30.97 -3.63
C ARG A 368 -5.28 30.50 -2.18
N LYS A 369 -6.21 30.98 -1.33
CA LYS A 369 -6.39 30.47 0.03
C LYS A 369 -6.74 28.98 -0.05
N ILE A 370 -5.95 28.13 0.62
CA ILE A 370 -6.32 26.74 0.89
C ILE A 370 -7.55 26.80 1.79
N PRO A 371 -8.68 26.14 1.46
CA PRO A 371 -9.68 25.87 2.48
C PRO A 371 -9.01 24.93 3.49
N VAL A 372 -8.64 25.48 4.64
CA VAL A 372 -8.39 24.65 5.82
C VAL A 372 -9.72 23.95 6.06
N HIS A 373 -9.81 22.65 5.77
CA HIS A 373 -10.90 21.85 6.31
C HIS A 373 -10.75 21.86 7.83
N GLN A 374 -11.36 22.87 8.46
CA GLN A 374 -11.75 22.81 9.84
C GLN A 374 -12.83 21.73 9.91
N THR A 375 -12.44 20.51 10.25
CA THR A 375 -13.39 19.58 10.86
C THR A 375 -13.74 20.20 12.21
N GLY A 376 -14.91 20.85 12.24
CA GLY A 376 -15.47 21.46 13.44
C GLY A 376 -15.63 20.44 14.57
N SER A 377 -15.47 20.99 15.77
CA SER A 377 -15.92 20.54 17.10
C SER A 377 -16.61 19.19 17.23
#